data_AF-A0A9P8HMT5-F1
#
_entry.id   AF-A0A9P8HMT5-F1
#
_cell.length_a   1.000
_cell.length_b   1.000
_cell.length_c   1.000
_cell.angle_alpha   90.00
_cell.angle_beta   90.00
_cell.angle_gamma   90.00
#
_symmetry.space_group_name_H-M   'P 1'
#
loop_
_entity.id
_entity.type
_entity.pdbx_description
1 polymer ?
#
loop_
_entity_poly.entity_id
_entity_poly.type
_entity_poly.pdbx_seq_one_letter_code
_entity_poly.pdbx_strand_id
1 'polypeptide(L)'
;MEALLSLAFDNLSSYDGPKIRKGLRQVEGLLAQICLSNASSGRGRSSSLSSTVPNDDDDASAVAPRKDLAQLTQDPAFREFFKLQEGFEWNVAMRLISTLDRLMAKGSDGQNDLLILSALDLIQGVTLLHPPSKSLFAREQNMNLLLDLLEPYNCPAIQSATLLTLVVALIDTPNNTRTFEGLDGLMTVTSLFKSRSTSREVKLKLVEFLYFYLMPETPSPPRSDQRESVFQRSPSKLVAGYGVDGRNGRKRANSNGVITLTTAEKQQLLSRHLSSVEDLVKDLRNCAPFGGIVC
;
A
#
# COMPACT_ATOMS: atom_id res chain seq x y z
N MET A 1 16.76 18.42 6.59
CA MET A 1 16.32 17.02 6.80
C MET A 1 17.44 15.98 6.54
N GLU A 2 18.32 16.24 5.58
CA GLU A 2 19.41 15.35 5.14
C GLU A 2 20.30 14.81 6.27
N ALA A 3 20.73 15.63 7.22
CA ALA A 3 21.58 15.17 8.34
C ALA A 3 20.90 14.09 9.21
N LEU A 4 19.58 14.18 9.40
CA LEU A 4 18.82 13.16 10.13
C LEU A 4 18.74 11.86 9.32
N LEU A 5 18.52 11.97 8.01
CA LEU A 5 18.51 10.81 7.10
C LEU A 5 19.90 10.15 7.04
N SER A 6 20.97 10.93 6.98
CA SER A 6 22.35 10.42 6.98
C SER A 6 22.61 9.57 8.21
N LEU A 7 22.31 10.12 9.40
CA LEU A 7 22.49 9.40 10.66
C LEU A 7 21.61 8.14 10.74
N ALA A 8 20.37 8.22 10.25
CA ALA A 8 19.48 7.06 10.18
C ALA A 8 20.04 5.98 9.26
N PHE A 9 20.55 6.36 8.09
CA PHE A 9 21.07 5.42 7.09
C PHE A 9 22.38 4.76 7.54
N ASP A 10 23.25 5.49 8.24
CA ASP A 10 24.44 4.92 8.86
C ASP A 10 24.04 3.80 9.84
N ASN A 11 23.04 4.07 10.69
CA ASN A 11 22.52 3.07 11.63
C ASN A 11 21.84 1.88 10.92
N LEU A 12 21.03 2.13 9.89
CA LEU A 12 20.36 1.09 9.10
C LEU A 12 21.35 0.20 8.33
N SER A 13 22.45 0.77 7.85
CA SER A 13 23.51 0.04 7.13
C SER A 13 24.32 -0.91 8.03
N SER A 14 24.18 -0.81 9.35
CA SER A 14 24.86 -1.68 10.29
C SER A 14 24.32 -3.12 10.27
N TYR A 15 25.14 -4.06 10.73
CA TYR A 15 24.73 -5.45 11.02
C TYR A 15 24.29 -5.65 12.47
N ASP A 16 24.46 -4.63 13.31
CA ASP A 16 24.13 -4.68 14.73
C ASP A 16 22.64 -4.36 14.96
N GLY A 17 21.91 -5.27 15.60
CA GLY A 17 20.45 -5.17 15.79
C GLY A 17 20.02 -3.88 16.51
N PRO A 18 20.66 -3.51 17.64
CA PRO A 18 20.46 -2.22 18.30
C PRO A 18 20.66 -0.99 17.39
N LYS A 19 21.69 -0.98 16.54
CA LYS A 19 21.89 0.11 15.57
C LYS A 19 20.79 0.15 14.53
N ILE A 20 20.42 -0.99 13.95
CA ILE A 20 19.30 -1.07 12.98
C ILE A 20 18.02 -0.53 13.64
N ARG A 21 17.70 -0.98 14.87
CA ARG A 21 16.54 -0.50 15.64
C ARG A 21 16.55 1.02 15.81
N LYS A 22 17.73 1.59 16.13
CA LYS A 22 17.90 3.04 16.26
C LYS A 22 17.64 3.75 14.93
N GLY A 23 18.16 3.22 13.83
CA GLY A 23 17.92 3.74 12.48
C GLY A 23 16.44 3.73 12.10
N LEU A 24 15.74 2.61 12.34
CA LEU A 24 14.30 2.48 12.09
C LEU A 24 13.50 3.51 12.91
N ARG A 25 13.79 3.67 14.20
CA ARG A 25 13.14 4.69 15.06
C ARG A 25 13.42 6.13 14.62
N GLN A 26 14.61 6.40 14.07
CA GLN A 26 14.92 7.73 13.53
C GLN A 26 14.09 8.04 12.29
N VAL A 27 13.92 7.06 11.40
CA VAL A 27 13.03 7.17 10.25
C VAL A 27 11.59 7.35 10.72
N GLU A 28 11.11 6.50 11.62
CA GLU A 28 9.76 6.59 12.21
C GLU A 28 9.47 7.97 12.80
N GLY A 29 10.40 8.49 13.62
CA GLY A 29 10.27 9.81 14.23
C GLY A 29 10.21 10.94 13.21
N LEU A 30 10.99 10.85 12.12
CA LEU A 30 10.93 11.81 11.02
C LEU A 30 9.57 11.77 10.32
N LEU A 31 9.05 10.58 9.99
CA LEU A 31 7.74 10.44 9.34
C LEU A 31 6.61 10.92 10.26
N ALA A 32 6.69 10.62 11.55
CA ALA A 32 5.71 11.09 12.53
C ALA A 32 5.67 12.62 12.59
N GLN A 33 6.82 13.30 12.62
CA GLN A 33 6.88 14.77 12.60
C GLN A 33 6.27 15.37 11.33
N ILE A 34 6.44 14.70 10.19
CA ILE A 34 5.85 15.12 8.92
C ILE A 34 4.32 14.97 8.96
N CYS A 35 3.81 13.85 9.46
CA CYS A 35 2.37 13.51 9.46
C CYS A 35 1.53 14.17 10.56
N LEU A 36 2.13 14.53 11.70
CA LEU A 36 1.42 15.08 12.86
C LEU A 36 1.40 16.61 12.84
N SER A 37 0.30 17.19 13.30
CA SER A 37 0.15 18.65 13.41
C SER A 37 1.03 19.16 14.55
N ASN A 38 1.81 20.22 14.27
CA ASN A 38 2.48 20.95 15.33
C ASN A 38 1.43 21.67 16.17
N ALA A 39 1.22 21.20 17.41
CA ALA A 39 0.32 21.85 18.39
C ALA A 39 0.66 23.34 18.67
N SER A 40 1.82 23.82 18.21
CA SER A 40 2.30 25.19 18.35
C SER A 40 1.81 26.18 17.27
N SER A 41 1.17 25.72 16.19
CA SER A 41 0.84 26.61 15.05
C SER A 41 -0.53 27.29 15.15
N GLY A 42 -1.27 27.06 16.26
CA GLY A 42 -2.66 27.51 16.45
C GLY A 42 -2.92 28.45 17.63
N ARG A 43 -1.91 29.11 18.22
CA ARG A 43 -2.14 30.15 19.25
C ARG A 43 -2.47 31.51 18.59
N GLY A 44 -3.57 31.53 17.85
CA GLY A 44 -4.26 32.76 17.44
C GLY A 44 -5.39 33.08 18.42
N ARG A 45 -5.18 34.11 19.25
CA ARG A 45 -6.15 34.91 20.04
C ARG A 45 -7.58 34.34 20.18
N SER A 46 -7.87 33.78 21.35
CA SER A 46 -9.15 34.00 22.03
C SER A 46 -8.85 34.20 23.52
N SER A 47 -8.96 35.44 23.95
CA SER A 47 -9.03 35.84 25.35
C SER A 47 -10.44 35.56 25.87
N SER A 48 -10.60 34.57 26.75
CA SER A 48 -11.73 34.58 27.69
C SER A 48 -11.29 33.99 29.02
N LEU A 49 -11.27 34.87 30.00
CA LEU A 49 -11.06 34.64 31.41
C LEU A 49 -12.25 33.85 31.98
N SER A 50 -12.05 32.65 32.51
CA SER A 50 -12.87 32.12 33.61
C SER A 50 -12.16 30.99 34.33
N SER A 51 -11.81 31.28 35.58
CA SER A 51 -11.33 30.39 36.63
C SER A 51 -12.38 29.36 37.04
N THR A 52 -12.02 28.07 37.11
CA THR A 52 -12.47 27.12 38.17
C THR A 52 -11.76 25.76 38.05
N VAL A 53 -11.03 25.41 39.12
CA VAL A 53 -10.72 24.07 39.71
C VAL A 53 -9.94 23.02 38.88
N PRO A 54 -8.84 22.46 39.42
CA PRO A 54 -8.17 21.29 38.85
C PRO A 54 -8.88 20.00 39.31
N ASN A 55 -9.36 19.18 38.37
CA ASN A 55 -9.61 17.77 38.64
C ASN A 55 -8.40 16.98 38.13
N ASP A 56 -7.73 16.33 39.07
CA ASP A 56 -6.89 15.15 38.81
C ASP A 56 -7.76 14.03 38.22
N ASP A 57 -7.16 13.18 37.39
CA ASP A 57 -7.70 12.02 36.65
C ASP A 57 -8.03 12.27 35.15
N ASP A 58 -6.98 12.28 34.31
CA ASP A 58 -6.98 11.64 32.98
C ASP A 58 -5.55 11.69 32.37
N ASP A 59 -4.71 10.71 32.70
CA ASP A 59 -3.43 10.45 32.02
C ASP A 59 -3.68 9.71 30.70
N ALA A 60 -4.25 10.43 29.73
CA ALA A 60 -4.28 10.02 28.34
C ALA A 60 -3.42 11.00 27.55
N SER A 61 -2.16 10.64 27.33
CA SER A 61 -1.20 11.35 26.47
C SER A 61 -1.89 11.93 25.22
N ALA A 62 -2.02 13.26 25.18
CA ALA A 62 -2.72 13.97 24.12
C ALA A 62 -2.00 13.74 22.78
N VAL A 63 -2.47 12.78 21.99
CA VAL A 63 -1.96 12.49 20.65
C VAL A 63 -2.23 13.73 19.79
N ALA A 64 -1.15 14.35 19.28
CA ALA A 64 -1.26 15.51 18.42
C ALA A 64 -2.19 15.21 17.22
N PRO A 65 -3.07 16.14 16.80
CA PRO A 65 -4.02 15.88 15.73
C PRO A 65 -3.27 15.55 14.43
N ARG A 66 -3.74 14.55 13.69
CA ARG A 66 -3.14 14.15 12.40
C ARG A 66 -3.49 15.19 11.33
N LYS A 67 -2.53 15.51 10.45
CA LYS A 67 -2.80 16.36 9.28
C LYS A 67 -3.65 15.59 8.29
N ASP A 68 -4.63 16.27 7.69
CA ASP A 68 -5.30 15.72 6.51
C ASP A 68 -4.38 15.78 5.27
N LEU A 69 -4.64 14.97 4.25
CA LEU A 69 -3.79 14.85 3.06
C LEU A 69 -3.63 16.20 2.34
N ALA A 70 -4.70 17.00 2.27
CA ALA A 70 -4.66 18.34 1.70
C ALA A 70 -3.70 19.28 2.47
N GLN A 71 -3.66 19.17 3.80
CA GLN A 71 -2.76 19.96 4.64
C GLN A 71 -1.30 19.48 4.49
N LEU A 72 -1.11 18.17 4.40
CA LEU A 72 0.21 17.57 4.26
C LEU A 72 0.93 18.05 2.98
N THR A 73 0.24 18.10 1.85
CA THR A 73 0.82 18.57 0.57
C THR A 73 1.25 20.04 0.58
N GLN A 74 0.78 20.84 1.54
CA GLN A 74 1.16 22.23 1.72
C GLN A 74 2.30 22.41 2.72
N ASP A 75 2.62 21.39 3.52
CA ASP A 75 3.67 21.44 4.53
C ASP A 75 5.07 21.52 3.88
N PRO A 76 5.88 22.55 4.21
CA PRO A 76 7.24 22.67 3.71
C PRO A 76 8.13 21.45 4.02
N ALA A 77 7.99 20.86 5.20
CA ALA A 77 8.77 19.69 5.60
C ALA A 77 8.38 18.46 4.77
N PHE A 78 7.08 18.27 4.48
CA PHE A 78 6.63 17.21 3.58
C PHE A 78 7.18 17.42 2.16
N ARG A 79 7.16 18.64 1.63
CA ARG A 79 7.70 18.94 0.29
C ARG A 79 9.20 18.70 0.19
N GLU A 80 9.96 19.09 1.22
CA GLU A 80 11.40 18.80 1.29
C GLU A 80 11.64 17.28 1.36
N PHE A 81 10.90 16.57 2.22
CA PHE A 81 10.96 15.12 2.29
C PHE A 81 10.69 14.47 0.94
N PHE A 82 9.57 14.84 0.30
CA PHE A 82 9.14 14.31 -0.99
C PHE A 82 10.22 14.52 -2.06
N LYS A 83 10.79 15.73 -2.15
CA LYS A 83 11.90 16.03 -3.07
C LYS A 83 13.14 15.17 -2.80
N LEU A 84 13.50 14.96 -1.53
CA LEU A 84 14.62 14.10 -1.18
C LEU A 84 14.36 12.63 -1.58
N GLN A 85 13.11 12.17 -1.57
CA GLN A 85 12.77 10.80 -1.98
C GLN A 85 12.90 10.56 -3.49
N GLU A 86 12.89 11.60 -4.33
CA GLU A 86 13.12 11.46 -5.78
C GLU A 86 14.57 11.09 -6.11
N GLY A 87 15.53 11.47 -5.25
CA GLY A 87 16.95 11.14 -5.42
C GLY A 87 17.31 9.77 -4.86
N PHE A 88 18.30 9.11 -5.46
CA PHE A 88 18.78 7.81 -4.97
C PHE A 88 19.51 7.89 -3.61
N GLU A 89 20.14 9.03 -3.31
CA GLU A 89 20.93 9.21 -2.09
C GLU A 89 20.05 9.16 -0.83
N TRP A 90 18.89 9.81 -0.90
CA TRP A 90 18.01 10.08 0.24
C TRP A 90 16.69 9.29 0.23
N ASN A 91 16.51 8.39 -0.74
CA ASN A 91 15.31 7.55 -0.82
C ASN A 91 15.27 6.52 0.33
N VAL A 92 14.39 6.79 1.29
CA VAL A 92 14.19 5.99 2.50
C VAL A 92 13.65 4.60 2.15
N ALA A 93 12.71 4.49 1.21
CA ALA A 93 12.15 3.19 0.82
C ALA A 93 13.23 2.24 0.28
N MET A 94 14.14 2.76 -0.55
CA MET A 94 15.29 1.99 -1.07
C MET A 94 16.19 1.51 0.08
N ARG A 95 16.49 2.38 1.05
CA ARG A 95 17.30 2.02 2.23
C ARG A 95 16.63 0.99 3.12
N LEU A 96 15.32 1.10 3.32
CA LEU A 96 14.54 0.13 4.09
C LEU A 96 14.48 -1.22 3.39
N ILE A 97 14.29 -1.28 2.07
CA ILE A 97 14.34 -2.54 1.30
C ILE A 97 15.71 -3.21 1.45
N SER A 98 16.82 -2.47 1.31
CA SER A 98 18.15 -3.03 1.53
C SER A 98 18.36 -3.51 2.97
N THR A 99 17.69 -2.88 3.94
CA THR A 99 17.75 -3.29 5.34
C THR A 99 16.96 -4.57 5.57
N LEU A 100 15.78 -4.68 4.96
CA LEU A 100 14.94 -5.87 4.99
C LEU A 100 15.68 -7.09 4.43
N ASP A 101 16.32 -6.95 3.27
CA ASP A 101 17.16 -8.00 2.66
C ASP A 101 18.24 -8.52 3.62
N ARG A 102 18.96 -7.62 4.31
CA ARG A 102 19.95 -8.02 5.34
C ARG A 102 19.33 -8.70 6.55
N LEU A 103 18.17 -8.24 7.02
CA LEU A 103 17.48 -8.84 8.16
C LEU A 103 17.02 -10.26 7.83
N MET A 104 16.52 -10.49 6.62
CA MET A 104 16.11 -11.81 6.15
C MET A 104 17.28 -12.79 6.08
N ALA A 105 18.48 -12.33 5.71
CA ALA A 105 19.68 -13.15 5.70
C ALA A 105 20.16 -13.61 7.11
N LYS A 106 19.71 -12.95 8.19
CA LYS A 106 20.20 -13.18 9.55
C LYS A 106 19.46 -14.30 10.31
N GLY A 107 18.43 -14.89 9.71
CA GLY A 107 17.58 -15.92 10.34
C GLY A 107 16.57 -15.35 11.32
N SER A 108 15.66 -16.18 11.83
CA SER A 108 14.65 -15.73 12.80
C SER A 108 15.19 -15.86 14.23
N ASP A 109 15.41 -14.73 14.87
CA ASP A 109 15.36 -14.59 16.32
C ASP A 109 14.24 -13.58 16.64
N GLY A 110 13.60 -13.71 17.79
CA GLY A 110 12.44 -12.87 18.10
C GLY A 110 12.73 -11.35 18.09
N GLN A 111 14.00 -10.94 18.21
CA GLN A 111 14.38 -9.53 18.08
C GLN A 111 14.49 -9.12 16.61
N ASN A 112 15.01 -9.99 15.74
CA ASN A 112 15.10 -9.80 14.30
C ASN A 112 13.70 -9.72 13.68
N ASP A 113 12.77 -10.55 14.13
CA ASP A 113 11.36 -10.50 13.70
C ASP A 113 10.74 -9.13 13.98
N LEU A 114 11.02 -8.52 15.14
CA LEU A 114 10.55 -7.17 15.46
C LEU A 114 11.16 -6.09 14.55
N LEU A 115 12.42 -6.27 14.11
CA LEU A 115 13.06 -5.37 13.15
C LEU A 115 12.44 -5.50 11.75
N ILE A 116 12.14 -6.73 11.31
CA ILE A 116 11.45 -7.00 10.05
C ILE A 116 10.07 -6.33 10.06
N LEU A 117 9.29 -6.52 11.12
CA LEU A 117 7.97 -5.89 11.28
C LEU A 117 8.05 -4.36 11.20
N SER A 118 9.02 -3.75 11.90
CA SER A 118 9.22 -2.30 11.87
C SER A 118 9.68 -1.80 10.48
N ALA A 119 10.52 -2.56 9.78
CA ALA A 119 10.93 -2.22 8.42
C ALA A 119 9.74 -2.28 7.43
N LEU A 120 8.90 -3.32 7.52
CA LEU A 120 7.69 -3.46 6.69
C LEU A 120 6.70 -2.32 6.92
N ASP A 121 6.45 -1.94 8.18
CA ASP A 121 5.57 -0.83 8.53
C ASP A 121 6.09 0.51 7.97
N LEU A 122 7.39 0.78 8.10
CA LEU A 122 8.00 1.98 7.52
C LEU A 122 8.00 1.97 5.99
N ILE A 123 8.18 0.82 5.34
CA ILE A 123 8.05 0.68 3.88
C ILE A 123 6.64 1.08 3.45
N GLN A 124 5.61 0.61 4.15
CA GLN A 124 4.22 1.01 3.89
C GLN A 124 4.05 2.52 4.03
N GLY A 125 4.45 3.09 5.16
CA GLY A 125 4.32 4.53 5.42
C GLY A 125 5.02 5.39 4.37
N VAL A 126 6.28 5.08 4.04
CA VAL A 126 7.06 5.85 3.05
C VAL A 126 6.48 5.75 1.65
N THR A 127 6.00 4.57 1.24
CA THR A 127 5.42 4.40 -0.10
C THR A 127 4.04 5.03 -0.25
N LEU A 128 3.31 5.21 0.86
CA LEU A 128 2.07 6.01 0.88
C LEU A 128 2.37 7.52 0.83
N LEU A 129 3.42 7.98 1.54
CA LEU A 129 3.84 9.39 1.52
C LEU A 129 4.52 9.80 0.22
N HIS A 130 5.24 8.88 -0.42
CA HIS A 130 5.91 9.07 -1.69
C HIS A 130 5.53 7.94 -2.68
N PRO A 131 4.35 8.05 -3.33
CA PRO A 131 3.86 7.05 -4.29
C PRO A 131 4.87 6.63 -5.38
N PRO A 132 5.74 7.51 -5.92
CA PRO A 132 6.74 7.08 -6.90
C PRO A 132 7.70 5.99 -6.39
N SER A 133 7.93 5.89 -5.07
CA SER A 133 8.75 4.82 -4.48
C SER A 133 8.14 3.43 -4.68
N LYS A 134 6.84 3.30 -4.98
CA LYS A 134 6.24 2.00 -5.33
C LYS A 134 6.92 1.37 -6.54
N SER A 135 7.48 2.16 -7.47
CA SER A 135 8.22 1.66 -8.64
C SER A 135 9.41 0.75 -8.28
N LEU A 136 9.92 0.82 -7.05
CA LEU A 136 10.97 -0.08 -6.56
C LEU A 136 10.51 -1.55 -6.59
N PHE A 137 9.21 -1.83 -6.41
CA PHE A 137 8.66 -3.18 -6.44
C PHE A 137 8.33 -3.70 -7.85
N ALA A 138 8.54 -2.89 -8.90
CA ALA A 138 8.52 -3.39 -10.27
C ALA A 138 9.74 -4.29 -10.56
N ARG A 139 10.80 -4.15 -9.76
CA ARG A 139 12.00 -5.00 -9.84
C ARG A 139 11.73 -6.34 -9.17
N GLU A 140 11.97 -7.42 -9.90
CA GLU A 140 11.69 -8.79 -9.42
C GLU A 140 12.39 -9.10 -8.09
N GLN A 141 13.66 -8.69 -7.93
CA GLN A 141 14.40 -8.90 -6.70
C GLN A 141 13.70 -8.30 -5.47
N ASN A 142 13.14 -7.10 -5.58
CA ASN A 142 12.47 -6.43 -4.47
C ASN A 142 11.09 -7.05 -4.18
N MET A 143 10.39 -7.51 -5.23
CA MET A 143 9.12 -8.22 -5.07
C MET A 143 9.32 -9.59 -4.43
N ASN A 144 10.36 -10.33 -4.83
CA ASN A 144 10.72 -11.62 -4.24
C ASN A 144 10.99 -11.51 -2.74
N LEU A 145 11.62 -10.43 -2.25
CA LEU A 145 11.76 -10.22 -0.81
C LEU A 145 10.41 -10.27 -0.06
N LEU A 146 9.35 -9.69 -0.63
CA LEU A 146 8.02 -9.77 -0.05
C LEU A 146 7.42 -11.17 -0.18
N LEU A 147 7.64 -11.86 -1.30
CA LEU A 147 7.14 -13.23 -1.47
C LEU A 147 7.81 -14.22 -0.52
N ASP A 148 9.13 -14.10 -0.33
CA ASP A 148 9.93 -14.93 0.58
C ASP A 148 9.48 -14.76 2.05
N LEU A 149 9.03 -13.57 2.43
CA LEU A 149 8.47 -13.31 3.76
C LEU A 149 7.09 -13.96 4.00
N LEU A 150 6.40 -14.39 2.93
CA LEU A 150 5.15 -15.16 3.04
C LEU A 150 5.38 -16.66 3.28
N GLU A 151 6.62 -17.13 3.18
CA GLU A 151 6.91 -18.56 3.35
C GLU A 151 6.49 -19.08 4.73
N PRO A 152 6.07 -20.37 4.85
CA PRO A 152 5.47 -20.91 6.07
C PRO A 152 6.37 -20.93 7.31
N TYR A 153 7.68 -20.76 7.15
CA TYR A 153 8.63 -20.72 8.26
C TYR A 153 8.61 -19.38 9.01
N ASN A 154 8.12 -18.31 8.37
CA ASN A 154 7.99 -17.01 9.00
C ASN A 154 6.81 -16.98 9.96
N CYS A 155 6.93 -16.21 11.04
CA CYS A 155 5.87 -16.12 12.03
C CYS A 155 4.61 -15.43 11.44
N PRO A 156 3.40 -15.74 11.96
CA PRO A 156 2.15 -15.18 11.43
C PRO A 156 2.11 -13.65 11.37
N ALA A 157 2.77 -12.96 12.31
CA ALA A 157 2.83 -11.50 12.32
C ALA A 157 3.58 -10.95 11.09
N ILE A 158 4.71 -11.56 10.72
CA ILE A 158 5.49 -11.17 9.53
C ILE A 158 4.66 -11.42 8.27
N GLN A 159 4.00 -12.58 8.16
CA GLN A 159 3.15 -12.90 7.02
C GLN A 159 2.00 -11.88 6.87
N SER A 160 1.31 -11.55 7.97
CA SER A 160 0.25 -10.53 7.98
C SER A 160 0.76 -9.14 7.57
N ALA A 161 1.88 -8.68 8.13
CA ALA A 161 2.49 -7.39 7.80
C ALA A 161 2.97 -7.35 6.33
N THR A 162 3.47 -8.47 5.82
CA THR A 162 3.92 -8.59 4.43
C THR A 162 2.76 -8.54 3.45
N LEU A 163 1.62 -9.19 3.75
CA LEU A 163 0.41 -9.09 2.93
C LEU A 163 -0.08 -7.64 2.84
N LEU A 164 -0.05 -6.90 3.94
CA LEU A 164 -0.40 -5.48 3.93
C LEU A 164 0.61 -4.64 3.11
N THR A 165 1.90 -4.94 3.24
CA THR A 165 2.95 -4.30 2.43
C THR A 165 2.77 -4.57 0.94
N LEU A 166 2.37 -5.79 0.56
CA LEU A 166 2.00 -6.13 -0.81
C LEU A 166 0.79 -5.32 -1.28
N VAL A 167 -0.27 -5.18 -0.49
CA VAL A 167 -1.42 -4.31 -0.87
C VAL A 167 -0.94 -2.90 -1.18
N VAL A 168 -0.11 -2.30 -0.32
CA VAL A 168 0.41 -0.95 -0.53
C VAL A 168 1.32 -0.86 -1.77
N ALA A 169 2.15 -1.86 -2.01
CA ALA A 169 3.02 -1.91 -3.17
C ALA A 169 2.24 -2.07 -4.49
N LEU A 170 1.10 -2.76 -4.47
CA LEU A 170 0.33 -3.13 -5.66
C LEU A 170 -0.79 -2.13 -5.98
N ILE A 171 -1.35 -1.45 -4.97
CA ILE A 171 -2.49 -0.53 -5.17
C ILE A 171 -2.10 0.63 -6.09
N ASP A 172 -2.97 0.89 -7.07
CA ASP A 172 -2.80 1.87 -8.15
C ASP A 172 -1.50 1.69 -8.96
N THR A 173 -0.87 0.52 -8.89
CA THR A 173 0.42 0.23 -9.55
C THR A 173 0.36 -1.10 -10.31
N PRO A 174 -0.39 -1.17 -11.41
CA PRO A 174 -0.62 -2.42 -12.15
C PRO A 174 0.67 -3.07 -12.64
N ASN A 175 1.73 -2.29 -12.91
CA ASN A 175 3.04 -2.83 -13.26
C ASN A 175 3.63 -3.73 -12.14
N ASN A 176 3.51 -3.30 -10.89
CA ASN A 176 3.93 -4.12 -9.75
C ASN A 176 3.07 -5.38 -9.63
N THR A 177 1.77 -5.27 -9.94
CA THR A 177 0.88 -6.44 -9.98
C THR A 177 1.31 -7.43 -11.05
N ARG A 178 1.78 -6.94 -12.22
CA ARG A 178 2.35 -7.81 -13.26
C ARG A 178 3.63 -8.51 -12.77
N THR A 179 4.53 -7.79 -12.11
CA THR A 179 5.75 -8.38 -11.52
C THR A 179 5.41 -9.45 -10.48
N PHE A 180 4.47 -9.15 -9.56
CA PHE A 180 3.99 -10.11 -8.56
C PHE A 180 3.42 -11.38 -9.19
N GLU A 181 2.58 -11.26 -10.22
CA GLU A 181 2.03 -12.42 -10.92
C GLU A 181 3.09 -13.20 -11.71
N GLY A 182 4.05 -12.51 -12.33
CA GLY A 182 5.16 -13.14 -13.07
C GLY A 182 6.11 -13.94 -12.18
N LEU A 183 6.14 -13.63 -10.89
CA LEU A 183 6.90 -14.33 -9.85
C LEU A 183 6.07 -15.37 -9.08
N ASP A 184 4.99 -15.87 -9.70
CA ASP A 184 4.09 -16.86 -9.09
C ASP A 184 3.46 -16.42 -7.75
N GLY A 185 3.35 -15.11 -7.51
CA GLY A 185 2.82 -14.57 -6.25
C GLY A 185 1.41 -15.05 -5.92
N LEU A 186 0.56 -15.28 -6.94
CA LEU A 186 -0.76 -15.90 -6.77
C LEU A 186 -0.67 -17.34 -6.27
N MET A 187 0.30 -18.11 -6.76
CA MET A 187 0.56 -19.47 -6.29
C MET A 187 1.01 -19.44 -4.82
N THR A 188 1.93 -18.53 -4.46
CA THR A 188 2.41 -18.36 -3.08
C THR A 188 1.27 -18.04 -2.12
N VAL A 189 0.49 -17.00 -2.42
CA VAL A 189 -0.66 -16.56 -1.60
C VAL A 189 -1.71 -17.66 -1.46
N THR A 190 -2.10 -18.32 -2.55
CA THR A 190 -3.13 -19.38 -2.50
C THR A 190 -2.62 -20.64 -1.81
N SER A 191 -1.34 -20.99 -1.95
CA SER A 191 -0.73 -22.13 -1.26
C SER A 191 -0.68 -21.90 0.25
N LEU A 192 -0.29 -20.68 0.67
CA LEU A 192 -0.36 -20.28 2.08
C LEU A 192 -1.81 -20.32 2.60
N PHE A 193 -2.78 -19.86 1.80
CA PHE A 193 -4.20 -19.90 2.19
C PHE A 193 -4.74 -21.33 2.36
N LYS A 194 -4.38 -22.22 1.44
CA LYS A 194 -4.81 -23.64 1.45
C LYS A 194 -4.14 -24.44 2.57
N SER A 195 -2.96 -24.02 3.04
CA SER A 195 -2.26 -24.74 4.08
C SER A 195 -3.08 -24.84 5.37
N ARG A 196 -3.04 -26.04 5.98
CA ARG A 196 -3.69 -26.30 7.27
C ARG A 196 -2.92 -25.70 8.44
N SER A 197 -1.61 -25.45 8.28
CA SER A 197 -0.77 -24.85 9.32
C SER A 197 -0.94 -23.33 9.44
N THR A 198 -1.50 -22.68 8.41
CA THR A 198 -1.70 -21.22 8.40
C THR A 198 -2.71 -20.80 9.45
N SER A 199 -2.33 -19.82 10.26
CA SER A 199 -3.16 -19.30 11.35
C SER A 199 -4.45 -18.67 10.81
N ARG A 200 -5.50 -18.64 11.65
CA ARG A 200 -6.79 -18.02 11.29
C ARG A 200 -6.62 -16.54 10.93
N GLU A 201 -5.76 -15.83 11.64
CA GLU A 201 -5.47 -14.42 11.40
C GLU A 201 -4.87 -14.19 10.01
N VAL A 202 -3.84 -14.97 9.65
CA VAL A 202 -3.21 -14.88 8.33
C VAL A 202 -4.20 -15.28 7.23
N LYS A 203 -5.05 -16.28 7.46
CA LYS A 203 -6.12 -16.65 6.50
C LYS A 203 -7.09 -15.50 6.24
N LEU A 204 -7.44 -14.73 7.26
CA LEU A 204 -8.29 -13.55 7.11
C LEU A 204 -7.58 -12.48 6.26
N LYS A 205 -6.29 -12.22 6.52
CA LYS A 205 -5.49 -11.30 5.71
C LYS A 205 -5.30 -11.75 4.26
N LEU A 206 -5.17 -13.05 4.02
CA LEU A 206 -5.11 -13.63 2.68
C LEU A 206 -6.44 -13.41 1.93
N VAL A 207 -7.58 -13.58 2.59
CA VAL A 207 -8.89 -13.30 1.98
C VAL A 207 -9.03 -11.82 1.65
N GLU A 208 -8.64 -10.91 2.55
CA GLU A 208 -8.61 -9.46 2.28
C GLU A 208 -7.72 -9.13 1.07
N PHE A 209 -6.53 -9.74 1.00
CA PHE A 209 -5.63 -9.59 -0.14
C PHE A 209 -6.24 -10.11 -1.45
N LEU A 210 -6.92 -11.27 -1.44
CA LEU A 210 -7.57 -11.83 -2.61
C LEU A 210 -8.74 -10.94 -3.09
N TYR A 211 -9.51 -10.36 -2.18
CA TYR A 211 -10.53 -9.37 -2.53
C TYR A 211 -9.91 -8.14 -3.18
N PHE A 212 -8.84 -7.60 -2.58
CA PHE A 212 -8.07 -6.50 -3.16
C PHE A 212 -7.56 -6.85 -4.58
N TYR A 213 -6.95 -8.02 -4.74
CA TYR A 213 -6.41 -8.46 -6.04
C TYR A 213 -7.51 -8.52 -7.12
N LEU A 214 -8.73 -8.92 -6.76
CA LEU A 214 -9.85 -9.03 -7.71
C LEU A 214 -10.53 -7.69 -8.03
N MET A 215 -10.31 -6.63 -7.24
CA MET A 215 -10.84 -5.29 -7.53
C MET A 215 -10.34 -4.76 -8.88
N PRO A 216 -11.12 -3.98 -9.64
CA PRO A 216 -10.66 -3.43 -10.91
C PRO A 216 -9.40 -2.55 -10.72
N GLU A 217 -8.45 -2.61 -11.67
CA GLU A 217 -7.20 -1.82 -11.62
C GLU A 217 -7.36 -0.39 -12.17
N THR A 218 -8.52 -0.10 -12.75
CA THR A 218 -8.87 1.22 -13.31
C THR A 218 -10.31 1.51 -12.93
N PRO A 219 -10.68 2.79 -12.76
CA PRO A 219 -12.03 3.15 -12.38
C PRO A 219 -12.94 2.73 -13.51
N SER A 220 -13.79 1.75 -13.24
CA SER A 220 -14.90 1.46 -14.14
C SER A 220 -15.84 2.67 -14.05
N PRO A 221 -16.08 3.44 -15.14
CA PRO A 221 -17.11 4.45 -15.10
C PRO A 221 -18.42 3.77 -14.68
N PRO A 222 -19.24 4.41 -13.84
CA PRO A 222 -20.47 3.80 -13.36
C PRO A 222 -21.28 3.34 -14.57
N ARG A 223 -21.50 2.03 -14.67
CA ARG A 223 -22.45 1.48 -15.63
C ARG A 223 -23.80 2.05 -15.23
N SER A 224 -24.29 3.01 -16.02
CA SER A 224 -25.67 3.47 -15.95
C SER A 224 -26.56 2.32 -16.42
N ASP A 225 -26.87 1.39 -15.51
CA ASP A 225 -27.92 0.41 -15.74
C ASP A 225 -29.28 1.12 -15.70
N GLN A 226 -29.92 1.14 -16.88
CA GLN A 226 -31.34 1.34 -17.16
C GLN A 226 -31.97 2.73 -16.94
N ARG A 227 -32.46 3.31 -18.05
CA ARG A 227 -33.82 2.97 -18.52
C ARG A 227 -33.94 3.23 -20.02
N GLU A 228 -34.43 2.22 -20.75
CA GLU A 228 -35.10 2.44 -22.03
C GLU A 228 -36.14 3.56 -21.85
N SER A 229 -35.89 4.71 -22.45
CA SER A 229 -36.92 5.70 -22.74
C SER A 229 -37.03 5.80 -24.25
N VAL A 230 -38.06 5.14 -24.75
CA VAL A 230 -38.61 5.34 -26.08
C VAL A 230 -39.11 6.79 -26.16
N PHE A 231 -38.80 7.50 -27.27
CA PHE A 231 -39.11 8.91 -27.59
C PHE A 231 -38.25 9.95 -26.84
N GLN A 232 -37.56 10.92 -27.45
CA GLN A 232 -37.88 11.72 -28.64
C GLN A 232 -36.62 12.12 -29.45
N ARG A 233 -36.83 12.21 -30.76
CA ARG A 233 -35.92 12.75 -31.79
C ARG A 233 -35.66 14.24 -31.59
N SER A 234 -34.43 14.70 -31.81
CA SER A 234 -34.09 15.69 -32.86
C SER A 234 -32.58 15.97 -32.94
N PRO A 235 -32.07 16.43 -34.11
CA PRO A 235 -30.76 16.04 -34.63
C PRO A 235 -29.73 17.19 -34.66
N SER A 236 -28.50 16.82 -35.02
CA SER A 236 -27.43 17.65 -35.63
C SER A 236 -26.18 17.86 -34.77
N LYS A 237 -25.23 16.93 -34.89
CA LYS A 237 -23.90 17.19 -35.50
C LYS A 237 -23.19 15.86 -35.72
N LEU A 238 -23.22 15.42 -36.97
CA LEU A 238 -22.42 14.32 -37.52
C LEU A 238 -21.05 14.84 -37.98
N VAL A 239 -20.16 13.87 -38.22
CA VAL A 239 -18.80 13.89 -38.80
C VAL A 239 -17.73 13.79 -37.70
N ALA A 240 -16.94 12.72 -37.57
CA ALA A 240 -16.74 11.45 -38.26
C ALA A 240 -16.12 10.50 -37.20
N GLY A 241 -16.45 9.23 -37.07
CA GLY A 241 -16.42 8.22 -38.11
C GLY A 241 -15.16 7.37 -37.91
N TYR A 242 -15.26 6.27 -37.17
CA TYR A 242 -14.65 4.97 -37.46
C TYR A 242 -15.21 3.96 -36.44
N GLY A 243 -16.24 3.24 -36.85
CA GLY A 243 -16.60 1.97 -36.23
C GLY A 243 -15.95 0.85 -37.01
N VAL A 244 -15.34 -0.11 -36.32
CA VAL A 244 -15.29 -1.52 -36.74
C VAL A 244 -15.30 -2.38 -35.48
N ASP A 245 -16.20 -3.35 -35.50
CA ASP A 245 -16.33 -4.54 -34.66
C ASP A 245 -15.01 -5.24 -34.30
N GLY A 246 -15.03 -6.00 -33.20
CA GLY A 246 -14.09 -7.11 -33.07
C GLY A 246 -13.88 -7.57 -31.64
N ARG A 247 -14.56 -8.65 -31.29
CA ARG A 247 -14.21 -9.62 -30.25
C ARG A 247 -12.68 -9.76 -30.09
N ASN A 248 -12.11 -9.09 -29.10
CA ASN A 248 -10.91 -9.52 -28.38
C ASN A 248 -10.67 -8.55 -27.23
N GLY A 249 -10.53 -9.08 -26.01
CA GLY A 249 -10.04 -8.33 -24.86
C GLY A 249 -8.59 -7.88 -25.10
N ARG A 250 -8.40 -6.85 -25.92
CA ARG A 250 -7.09 -6.21 -26.06
C ARG A 250 -6.80 -5.51 -24.75
N LYS A 251 -5.88 -6.09 -23.98
CA LYS A 251 -5.13 -5.47 -22.90
C LYS A 251 -4.97 -3.98 -23.20
N ARG A 252 -5.63 -3.14 -22.41
CA ARG A 252 -5.54 -1.68 -22.58
C ARG A 252 -4.16 -1.26 -22.10
N ALA A 253 -3.24 -1.11 -23.03
CA ALA A 253 -1.99 -0.41 -22.75
C ALA A 253 -2.33 1.07 -22.55
N ASN A 254 -2.07 1.61 -21.36
CA ASN A 254 -2.11 3.05 -21.16
C ASN A 254 -0.98 3.70 -21.99
N SER A 255 -1.00 5.03 -22.15
CA SER A 255 0.02 5.81 -22.90
C SER A 255 1.48 5.51 -22.52
N ASN A 256 1.71 4.90 -21.36
CA ASN A 256 3.01 4.51 -20.83
C ASN A 256 3.36 3.01 -21.02
N GLY A 257 2.61 2.26 -21.83
CA GLY A 257 2.85 0.83 -22.10
C GLY A 257 2.47 -0.12 -20.94
N VAL A 258 1.88 0.41 -19.86
CA VAL A 258 1.46 -0.37 -18.70
C VAL A 258 0.19 -1.15 -19.02
N ILE A 259 0.25 -2.47 -18.83
CA ILE A 259 -0.86 -3.41 -19.08
C ILE A 259 -1.74 -3.46 -17.84
N THR A 260 -2.98 -3.01 -17.96
CA THR A 260 -4.02 -3.18 -16.93
C THR A 260 -4.89 -4.40 -17.24
N LEU A 261 -5.28 -5.16 -16.21
CA LEU A 261 -6.21 -6.27 -16.32
C LEU A 261 -7.58 -5.97 -15.71
N THR A 262 -8.61 -6.50 -16.36
CA THR A 262 -9.98 -6.51 -15.86
C THR A 262 -10.15 -7.53 -14.72
N THR A 263 -11.18 -7.36 -13.90
CA THR A 263 -11.54 -8.35 -12.86
C THR A 263 -11.75 -9.75 -13.44
N ALA A 264 -12.29 -9.88 -14.66
CA ALA A 264 -12.50 -11.18 -15.30
C ALA A 264 -11.16 -11.87 -15.68
N GLU A 265 -10.20 -11.10 -16.20
CA GLU A 265 -8.86 -11.63 -16.51
C GLU A 265 -8.13 -12.04 -15.24
N LYS A 266 -8.22 -11.23 -14.17
CA LYS A 266 -7.65 -11.56 -12.85
C LYS A 266 -8.31 -12.77 -12.21
N GLN A 267 -9.64 -12.91 -12.33
CA GLN A 267 -10.36 -14.11 -11.92
C GLN A 267 -9.81 -15.36 -12.65
N GLN A 268 -9.58 -15.27 -13.97
CA GLN A 268 -9.03 -16.39 -14.74
C GLN A 268 -7.60 -16.77 -14.32
N LEU A 269 -6.78 -15.80 -13.92
CA LEU A 269 -5.46 -16.08 -13.39
C LEU A 269 -5.55 -16.77 -12.03
N LEU A 270 -6.37 -16.24 -11.12
CA LEU A 270 -6.56 -16.79 -9.78
C LEU A 270 -7.19 -18.19 -9.82
N SER A 271 -8.11 -18.46 -10.76
CA SER A 271 -8.78 -19.75 -10.90
C SER A 271 -7.85 -20.91 -11.27
N ARG A 272 -6.62 -20.61 -11.72
CA ARG A 272 -5.58 -21.62 -11.94
C ARG A 272 -5.04 -22.20 -10.64
N HIS A 273 -5.16 -21.47 -9.53
CA HIS A 273 -4.56 -21.82 -8.25
C HIS A 273 -5.58 -22.09 -7.14
N LEU A 274 -6.82 -21.58 -7.29
CA LEU A 274 -7.92 -21.74 -6.35
C LEU A 274 -9.20 -22.12 -7.10
N SER A 275 -9.95 -23.11 -6.61
CA SER A 275 -11.17 -23.61 -7.29
C SER A 275 -12.46 -22.89 -6.90
N SER A 276 -12.44 -22.07 -5.84
CA SER A 276 -13.60 -21.38 -5.27
C SER A 276 -13.60 -19.89 -5.56
N VAL A 277 -13.05 -19.48 -6.71
CA VAL A 277 -12.89 -18.06 -7.06
C VAL A 277 -14.23 -17.42 -7.41
N GLU A 278 -15.16 -18.20 -7.95
CA GLU A 278 -16.50 -17.74 -8.31
C GLU A 278 -17.25 -17.20 -7.09
N ASP A 279 -17.10 -17.85 -5.93
CA ASP A 279 -17.77 -17.43 -4.70
C ASP A 279 -17.13 -16.18 -4.11
N LEU A 280 -15.80 -16.07 -4.15
CA LEU A 280 -15.08 -14.82 -3.83
C LEU A 280 -15.55 -13.64 -4.70
N VAL A 281 -15.73 -13.86 -6.02
CA VAL A 281 -16.19 -12.81 -6.93
C VAL A 281 -17.66 -12.43 -6.68
N LYS A 282 -18.53 -13.40 -6.36
CA LYS A 282 -19.92 -13.13 -5.97
C LYS A 282 -19.96 -12.33 -4.67
N ASP A 283 -19.21 -12.73 -3.66
CA ASP A 283 -19.14 -12.05 -2.36
C ASP A 283 -18.63 -10.62 -2.52
N LEU A 284 -17.60 -10.40 -3.33
CA LEU A 284 -17.07 -9.06 -3.62
C LEU A 284 -18.15 -8.14 -4.24
N ARG A 285 -18.96 -8.67 -5.18
CA ARG A 285 -20.05 -7.91 -5.82
C ARG A 285 -21.20 -7.61 -4.86
N ASN A 286 -21.53 -8.55 -3.98
CA ASN A 286 -22.64 -8.42 -3.04
C ASN A 286 -22.29 -7.52 -1.85
N CYS A 287 -21.08 -7.66 -1.31
CA CYS A 287 -20.64 -6.94 -0.11
C CYS A 287 -20.18 -5.51 -0.41
N ALA A 288 -19.80 -5.19 -1.65
CA ALA A 288 -19.20 -3.91 -2.05
C ALA A 288 -18.26 -3.34 -0.94
N PRO A 289 -17.22 -4.09 -0.53
CA PRO A 289 -16.52 -3.87 0.74
C PRO A 289 -15.86 -2.48 0.89
N PHE A 290 -15.77 -1.71 -0.19
CA PHE A 290 -15.23 -0.34 -0.22
C PHE A 290 -16.23 0.70 -0.75
N GLY A 291 -17.55 0.44 -0.70
CA GLY A 291 -18.58 1.45 -0.96
C GLY A 291 -18.83 1.80 -2.43
N GLY A 292 -18.42 0.95 -3.38
CA GLY A 292 -18.72 1.12 -4.82
C GLY A 292 -17.96 2.26 -5.53
N ILE A 293 -17.19 3.07 -4.80
CA ILE A 293 -16.23 4.02 -5.34
C ILE A 293 -14.87 3.35 -5.25
N VAL A 294 -14.42 2.76 -6.34
CA VAL A 294 -13.09 2.14 -6.41
C VAL A 294 -12.33 2.75 -7.58
N CYS A 295 -11.09 3.13 -7.26
CA CYS A 295 -10.15 3.96 -7.99
C CYS A 295 -10.05 3.70 -9.49
#